data_AF-A0A7C6XMU7-F1
#
_entry.id   AF-A0A7C6XMU7-F1
#
_cell.length_a   1.000
_cell.length_b   1.000
_cell.length_c   1.000
_cell.angle_alpha   90.00
_cell.angle_beta   90.00
_cell.angle_gamma   90.00
#
_symmetry.space_group_name_H-M   'P 1'
#
loop_
_entity.id
_entity.type
_entity.pdbx_description
1 polymer ?
#
loop_
_entity_poly.entity_id
_entity_poly.type
_entity_poly.pdbx_seq_one_letter_code
_entity_poly.pdbx_strand_id
1 'polypeptide(L)' 'MRVDVRNDKGLKRDIGKIGLLFTGVGSIIGSGWLFGAFNASVMVGPASLISWGLGAVMMIFVALNYAELGVMFPVAGG' A
#
# COMPACT_ATOMS: atom_id res chain seq x y z
N MET A 1 26.45 -22.87 -29.63
CA MET A 1 25.24 -22.01 -29.58
C MET A 1 25.43 -21.04 -28.42
N ARG A 2 25.70 -19.75 -28.68
CA ARG A 2 25.86 -18.72 -27.63
C ARG A 2 24.49 -18.10 -27.37
N VAL A 3 23.98 -18.26 -26.16
CA VAL A 3 22.75 -17.60 -25.72
C VAL A 3 23.11 -16.15 -25.44
N ASP A 4 22.53 -15.23 -26.21
CA ASP A 4 22.61 -13.79 -25.95
C ASP A 4 21.71 -13.49 -24.73
N VAL A 5 22.35 -13.20 -23.59
CA VAL A 5 21.64 -12.74 -22.40
C VAL A 5 21.22 -11.31 -22.66
N ARG A 6 19.94 -11.10 -22.98
CA ARG A 6 19.37 -9.75 -23.08
C ARG A 6 19.68 -9.02 -21.78
N ASN A 7 20.43 -7.94 -21.88
CA ASN A 7 20.62 -7.01 -20.78
C ASN A 7 19.30 -6.26 -20.58
N ASP A 8 18.38 -6.84 -19.81
CA ASP A 8 17.18 -6.16 -19.34
C ASP A 8 17.62 -4.96 -18.49
N LYS A 9 17.70 -3.79 -19.13
CA LYS A 9 17.86 -2.52 -18.43
C LYS A 9 16.61 -2.37 -17.57
N GLY A 10 16.73 -2.68 -16.27
CA GLY A 10 15.61 -2.71 -15.33
C GLY A 10 14.75 -1.44 -15.34
N LEU A 11 13.62 -1.49 -14.62
CA LEU A 11 12.63 -0.41 -14.61
C LEU A 11 13.27 0.97 -14.32
N LYS A 12 12.95 1.96 -15.15
CA LYS A 12 13.41 3.35 -14.95
C LYS A 12 12.82 3.90 -13.65
N ARG A 13 13.67 4.25 -12.69
CA ARG A 13 13.28 4.81 -11.38
C ARG A 13 13.02 6.32 -11.47
N ASP A 14 12.06 6.72 -12.29
CA ASP A 14 11.73 8.14 -12.55
C ASP A 14 10.62 8.68 -11.61
N ILE A 15 9.91 7.78 -10.92
CA ILE A 15 8.79 8.15 -10.06
C ILE A 15 9.34 8.78 -8.77
N GLY A 16 9.12 10.09 -8.61
CA GLY A 16 9.43 10.81 -7.39
C GLY A 16 8.50 10.46 -6.22
N LYS A 17 8.83 10.97 -5.02
CA LYS A 17 8.10 10.69 -3.76
C LYS A 17 6.59 10.92 -3.89
N ILE A 18 6.19 12.01 -4.54
CA ILE A 18 4.78 12.37 -4.71
C ILE A 18 4.04 11.37 -5.60
N GLY A 19 4.68 10.91 -6.68
CA GLY A 19 4.12 9.91 -7.58
C GLY A 19 3.93 8.58 -6.84
N LEU A 20 4.92 8.17 -6.06
CA LEU A 20 4.83 6.96 -5.23
C LEU A 20 3.69 7.04 -4.21
N LEU A 21 3.54 8.20 -3.54
CA LEU A 21 2.45 8.44 -2.59
C LEU A 21 1.08 8.34 -3.27
N PHE A 22 0.88 9.02 -4.39
CA PHE A 22 -0.40 8.97 -5.11
C PHE A 22 -0.68 7.58 -5.69
N THR A 23 0.33 6.84 -6.14
CA THR A 23 0.17 5.43 -6.55
C THR A 23 -0.32 4.57 -5.39
N GLY A 24 0.27 4.71 -4.19
CA GLY A 24 -0.17 3.99 -3.00
C GLY A 24 -1.59 4.37 -2.57
N VAL A 25 -1.88 5.68 -2.47
CA VAL A 25 -3.21 6.19 -2.10
C VAL A 25 -4.28 5.75 -3.10
N GLY A 26 -4.00 5.85 -4.39
CA GLY A 26 -4.90 5.39 -5.45
C GLY A 26 -5.18 3.89 -5.38
N SER A 27 -4.16 3.08 -5.06
CA SER A 27 -4.33 1.64 -4.86
C SER A 27 -5.22 1.31 -3.65
N ILE A 28 -5.04 2.01 -2.52
CA ILE A 28 -5.85 1.80 -1.31
C ILE A 28 -7.31 2.16 -1.59
N ILE A 29 -7.58 3.34 -2.17
CA ILE A 29 -8.95 3.80 -2.49
C ILE A 29 -9.59 2.88 -3.55
N GLY A 30 -8.82 2.46 -4.56
CA GLY A 30 -9.29 1.59 -5.64
C GLY A 30 -9.63 0.16 -5.23
N SER A 31 -9.15 -0.31 -4.06
CA SER A 31 -9.43 -1.66 -3.54
C SER A 31 -10.87 -1.86 -3.05
N GLY A 32 -11.67 -0.80 -2.95
CA GLY A 32 -13.04 -0.86 -2.43
C GLY A 32 -13.14 -0.92 -0.90
N TRP A 33 -12.04 -0.66 -0.18
CA TRP A 33 -11.99 -0.67 1.28
C TRP A 33 -13.08 0.18 1.98
N LEU A 34 -13.59 1.23 1.31
CA LEU A 34 -14.68 2.07 1.82
C LEU A 34 -15.99 1.31 2.04
N PHE A 35 -16.24 0.19 1.35
CA PHE A 35 -17.39 -0.67 1.60
C PHE A 35 -17.35 -1.27 3.02
N GLY A 36 -16.15 -1.50 3.56
CA GLY A 36 -15.97 -1.92 4.96
C GLY A 36 -16.42 -0.84 5.95
N ALA A 37 -16.10 0.43 5.69
CA ALA A 37 -16.58 1.56 6.49
C ALA A 37 -18.10 1.68 6.47
N PHE A 38 -18.69 1.54 5.28
CA PHE A 38 -20.14 1.57 5.10
C PHE A 38 -20.83 0.42 5.85
N ASN A 39 -20.33 -0.82 5.72
CA ASN A 39 -20.92 -1.95 6.43
C ASN A 39 -20.79 -1.81 7.95
N ALA A 40 -19.64 -1.32 8.45
CA ALA A 40 -19.44 -1.08 9.87
C ALA A 40 -20.41 -0.02 10.41
N SER A 41 -20.67 1.05 9.65
CA SER A 41 -21.61 2.10 10.06
C SER A 41 -23.07 1.64 10.00
N VAL A 42 -23.44 0.76 9.08
CA VAL A 42 -24.79 0.17 9.02
C VAL A 42 -25.04 -0.75 10.22
N MET A 43 -24.05 -1.55 10.63
CA MET A 43 -24.21 -2.51 11.75
C MET A 43 -24.26 -1.85 13.13
N VAL A 44 -23.41 -0.85 13.39
CA VAL A 44 -23.18 -0.31 14.75
C VAL A 44 -23.47 1.21 14.82
N GLY A 45 -23.82 1.83 13.70
CA GLY A 45 -24.11 3.26 13.65
C GLY A 45 -22.84 4.13 13.85
N PRO A 46 -22.97 5.31 14.47
CA PRO A 46 -21.87 6.24 14.70
C PRO A 46 -20.73 5.65 15.55
N ALA A 47 -21.00 4.63 16.37
CA ALA A 47 -19.99 3.99 17.22
C ALA A 47 -18.96 3.17 16.41
N SER A 48 -19.20 2.92 15.12
CA SER A 48 -18.24 2.28 14.20
C SER A 48 -16.90 3.03 14.08
N LEU A 49 -16.88 4.33 14.36
CA LEU A 49 -15.67 5.16 14.42
C LEU A 49 -14.64 4.62 15.41
N ILE A 50 -15.07 3.98 16.51
CA ILE A 50 -14.16 3.41 17.53
C ILE A 50 -13.39 2.23 16.94
N SER A 51 -14.09 1.33 16.26
CA SER A 51 -13.48 0.18 15.56
C SER A 51 -12.51 0.66 14.47
N TRP A 52 -12.90 1.71 13.75
CA TRP A 52 -12.06 2.34 12.73
C TRP A 52 -10.79 2.97 13.30
N GLY A 53 -10.89 3.65 14.44
CA GLY A 53 -9.72 4.18 15.14
C GLY A 53 -8.75 3.09 15.56
N LEU A 54 -9.27 1.98 16.12
CA LEU A 54 -8.45 0.82 16.48
C LEU A 54 -7.77 0.19 15.25
N GLY A 55 -8.53 0.01 14.16
CA GLY A 55 -8.01 -0.51 12.90
C GLY A 55 -6.93 0.37 12.29
N ALA A 56 -7.10 1.70 12.32
CA ALA A 56 -6.10 2.64 11.85
C ALA A 56 -4.79 2.54 12.65
N VAL A 57 -4.87 2.43 13.98
CA VAL A 57 -3.71 2.24 14.84
C VAL A 57 -2.97 0.95 14.48
N MET A 58 -3.69 -0.18 14.32
CA MET A 58 -3.09 -1.45 13.92
C MET A 58 -2.42 -1.36 12.54
N MET A 59 -3.06 -0.71 11.57
CA MET A 59 -2.51 -0.55 10.22
C MET A 59 -1.24 0.30 10.19
N ILE A 60 -1.09 1.29 11.07
CA ILE A 60 0.15 2.07 11.18
C ILE A 60 1.33 1.17 11.56
N PHE A 61 1.16 0.25 12.50
CA PHE A 61 2.23 -0.68 12.87
C PHE A 61 2.64 -1.58 11.70
N VAL A 62 1.67 -2.09 10.94
CA VAL A 62 1.94 -2.88 9.73
C VAL A 62 2.66 -2.04 8.69
N ALA A 63 2.19 -0.81 8.44
CA ALA A 63 2.79 0.10 7.47
C ALA A 63 4.22 0.50 7.83
N LEU A 64 4.52 0.70 9.11
CA LEU A 64 5.87 1.01 9.59
C LEU A 64 6.84 -0.15 9.34
N ASN A 65 6.43 -1.38 9.63
CA ASN A 65 7.25 -2.55 9.34
C ASN A 65 7.47 -2.72 7.82
N TYR A 66 6.44 -2.50 7.01
CA TYR A 66 6.57 -2.48 5.55
C TYR A 66 7.51 -1.38 5.05
N ALA A 67 7.48 -0.19 5.68
CA ALA A 67 8.37 0.90 5.34
C ALA A 67 9.83 0.58 5.69
N GLU A 68 10.07 -0.06 6.83
CA GLU A 68 11.40 -0.53 7.23
C GLU A 68 11.95 -1.57 6.24
N LEU A 69 11.14 -2.59 5.93
CA LEU A 69 11.51 -3.64 4.97
C LEU A 69 11.70 -3.10 3.55
N GLY A 70 10.84 -2.18 3.12
CA GLY A 70 10.91 -1.58 1.77
C GLY A 70 12.14 -0.71 1.54
N VAL A 71 12.74 -0.15 2.61
CA VAL A 71 14.03 0.54 2.53
C VAL A 71 15.20 -0.45 2.55
N MET A 72 15.08 -1.55 3.30
CA MET A 72 16.12 -2.57 3.43
C MET A 72 16.26 -3.44 2.17
N PHE A 73 15.16 -3.71 1.47
CA PHE A 73 15.11 -4.51 0.24
C PHE A 73 14.51 -3.70 -0.93
N PRO A 74 15.30 -2.84 -1.60
CA PRO A 74 14.78 -1.93 -2.64
C PRO A 74 14.54 -2.63 -4.00
N VAL A 75 13.93 -3.82 -3.98
CA VAL A 75 13.54 -4.60 -5.15
C VAL A 75 12.15 -4.20 -5.63
N ALA A 76 11.96 -4.17 -6.96
CA ALA A 76 10.66 -3.84 -7.52
C ALA A 76 9.68 -5.00 -7.29
N GLY A 77 8.58 -4.75 -6.60
CA GLY A 77 7.54 -5.75 -6.32
C GLY A 77 7.37 -6.13 -4.84
N GLY A 78 8.29 -5.69 -3.97
CA GLY A 78 8.38 -6.18 -2.59
C GLY A 78 9.24 -7.44 -2.49
#